data_AF-A0A7C8A9B8-F1
#
_entry.id   AF-A0A7C8A9B8-F1
#
_cell.length_a   1.000
_cell.length_b   1.000
_cell.length_c   1.000
_cell.angle_alpha   90.00
_cell.angle_beta   90.00
_cell.angle_gamma   90.00
#
_symmetry.space_group_name_H-M   'P 1'
#
loop_
_entity.id
_entity.type
_entity.pdbx_description
1 polymer ?
#
loop_
_entity_poly.entity_id
_entity_poly.type
_entity_poly.pdbx_seq_one_letter_code
_entity_poly.pdbx_strand_id
1 'polypeptide(L)'
;MNFLNRLCNFINKRLLKLGALSIIALMIIATGNVVLRVIEIPYRGAYEIVSFLGALVTAFSLGYMQRQKDHITVDILSSRYLESMRNLLDRINYLVMSVFFGVPTLK
;
A
#
# COMPACT_ATOMS: atom_id res chain seq x y z
N MET A 1 21.05 4.68 16.53
CA MET A 1 19.78 4.53 15.78
C MET A 1 19.86 4.87 14.28
N ASN A 2 21.04 5.21 13.71
CA ASN A 2 21.12 5.62 12.30
C ASN A 2 21.29 4.46 11.30
N PHE A 3 21.91 3.36 11.72
CA PHE A 3 22.18 2.21 10.85
C PHE A 3 20.91 1.46 10.47
N LEU A 4 20.08 1.08 11.46
CA LEU A 4 18.78 0.42 11.25
C LEU A 4 17.89 1.26 10.33
N ASN A 5 17.87 2.57 10.56
CA ASN A 5 17.02 3.46 9.80
C ASN A 5 17.43 3.55 8.32
N ARG A 6 18.74 3.55 8.05
CA ARG A 6 19.29 3.49 6.68
C ARG A 6 19.03 2.15 6.02
N LEU A 7 19.18 1.04 6.76
CA LEU A 7 18.90 -0.30 6.25
C LEU A 7 17.43 -0.45 5.86
N CYS A 8 16.49 -0.06 6.73
CA CYS A 8 15.07 -0.04 6.42
C CYS A 8 14.76 0.84 5.21
N ASN A 9 15.37 2.02 5.10
CA ASN A 9 15.16 2.90 3.94
C ASN A 9 15.68 2.28 2.64
N PHE A 10 16.83 1.61 2.68
CA PHE A 10 17.39 0.93 1.52
C PHE A 10 16.49 -0.22 1.06
N ILE A 11 16.05 -1.07 2.00
CA ILE A 11 15.15 -2.20 1.74
C ILE A 11 13.82 -1.69 1.20
N ASN A 12 13.17 -0.75 1.87
CA ASN A 12 11.88 -0.19 1.43
C ASN A 12 11.97 0.45 0.04
N LYS A 13 13.06 1.16 -0.27
CA LYS A 13 13.24 1.77 -1.59
C LYS A 13 13.44 0.72 -2.69
N ARG A 14 14.08 -0.41 -2.38
CA ARG A 14 14.22 -1.55 -3.30
C ARG A 14 12.89 -2.28 -3.49
N LEU A 15 12.18 -2.57 -2.39
CA LEU A 15 10.85 -3.18 -2.42
C LEU A 15 9.86 -2.31 -3.19
N LEU A 16 9.85 -0.99 -2.97
CA LEU A 16 8.97 -0.07 -3.69
C LEU A 16 9.20 -0.12 -5.21
N LYS A 17 10.46 -0.23 -5.66
CA LYS A 17 10.78 -0.40 -7.08
C LYS A 17 10.27 -1.73 -7.64
N LEU A 18 10.41 -2.82 -6.87
CA LEU A 18 9.86 -4.13 -7.24
C LEU A 18 8.33 -4.09 -7.30
N GLY A 19 7.68 -3.47 -6.31
CA GLY A 19 6.23 -3.27 -6.29
C GLY A 19 5.76 -2.45 -7.49
N ALA A 20 6.45 -1.35 -7.83
CA ALA A 20 6.12 -0.56 -9.01
C ALA A 20 6.24 -1.39 -10.31
N LEU A 21 7.28 -2.22 -10.44
CA LEU A 21 7.42 -3.13 -11.58
C LEU A 21 6.27 -4.15 -11.63
N SER A 22 5.86 -4.70 -10.49
CA SER A 22 4.71 -5.59 -10.40
C SER A 22 3.39 -4.92 -10.79
N ILE A 23 3.16 -3.64 -10.44
CA ILE A 23 1.96 -2.90 -10.89
C ILE A 23 1.95 -2.78 -12.42
N ILE A 24 3.09 -2.43 -13.02
CA ILE A 24 3.19 -2.27 -14.47
C ILE A 24 2.90 -3.59 -15.17
N ALA A 25 3.50 -4.70 -14.70
CA ALA A 25 3.25 -6.03 -15.22
C ALA A 25 1.77 -6.45 -15.06
N LEU A 26 1.18 -6.19 -13.90
CA LEU A 26 -0.24 -6.43 -13.65
C LEU A 26 -1.11 -5.68 -14.65
N MET A 27 -0.80 -4.41 -14.90
CA MET A 27 -1.61 -3.56 -15.76
C MET A 27 -1.52 -3.98 -17.23
N ILE A 28 -0.34 -4.41 -17.68
CA ILE A 28 -0.15 -4.97 -19.03
C ILE A 28 -0.97 -6.26 -19.18
N ILE A 29 -0.90 -7.16 -18.21
CA ILE A 29 -1.62 -8.44 -18.26
C ILE A 29 -3.13 -8.21 -18.20
N ALA A 30 -3.61 -7.35 -17.30
CA ALA A 30 -5.02 -7.03 -17.15
C ALA A 30 -5.59 -6.38 -18.42
N THR A 31 -4.88 -5.37 -18.96
CA THR A 31 -5.30 -4.67 -20.19
C THR A 31 -5.23 -5.59 -21.40
N GLY A 32 -4.15 -6.36 -21.53
CA GLY A 32 -3.99 -7.37 -22.57
C GLY A 32 -5.11 -8.39 -22.54
N ASN A 33 -5.49 -8.89 -21.37
CA ASN A 33 -6.61 -9.81 -21.21
C ASN A 33 -7.96 -9.19 -21.62
N VAL A 34 -8.19 -7.90 -21.35
CA VAL A 34 -9.40 -7.19 -21.82
C VAL A 34 -9.40 -7.08 -23.35
N VAL A 35 -8.27 -6.72 -23.97
CA VAL A 35 -8.14 -6.64 -25.43
C VAL A 35 -8.36 -8.02 -26.06
N LEU A 36 -7.71 -9.05 -25.55
CA LEU A 36 -7.87 -10.43 -26.03
C LEU A 36 -9.31 -10.95 -25.87
N ARG A 37 -10.02 -10.53 -24.82
CA ARG A 37 -11.44 -10.85 -24.64
C ARG A 37 -12.31 -10.22 -25.73
N VAL A 38 -11.97 -9.04 -26.24
CA VAL A 38 -12.67 -8.42 -27.38
C VAL A 38 -12.46 -9.23 -28.67
N ILE A 39 -11.31 -9.91 -28.81
CA ILE A 39 -10.96 -10.78 -29.93
C ILE A 39 -11.40 -12.24 -29.66
N GLU A 40 -12.28 -12.48 -28.68
CA GLU A 40 -12.86 -13.80 -28.33
C GLU A 40 -11.86 -14.89 -27.88
N ILE A 41 -10.61 -14.55 -27.57
CA ILE A 41 -9.59 -15.51 -27.08
C ILE A 41 -9.18 -15.13 -25.64
N PRO A 42 -10.02 -15.43 -24.63
CA PRO A 42 -9.71 -15.06 -23.25
C PRO A 42 -8.53 -15.86 -22.69
N TYR A 43 -7.66 -15.20 -21.93
CA TYR A 43 -6.53 -15.84 -21.27
C TYR A 43 -7.01 -16.55 -20.00
N ARG A 44 -7.16 -17.88 -20.05
CA ARG A 44 -7.46 -18.69 -18.86
C ARG A 44 -6.30 -18.57 -17.87
N GLY A 45 -6.57 -18.09 -16.66
CA GLY A 45 -5.55 -17.86 -15.61
C GLY A 45 -5.06 -16.42 -15.46
N ALA A 46 -5.49 -15.47 -16.30
CA ALA A 46 -5.11 -14.05 -16.12
C ALA A 46 -5.53 -13.48 -14.76
N TYR A 47 -6.67 -13.91 -14.23
CA TYR A 47 -7.15 -13.45 -12.92
C TYR A 47 -6.27 -13.91 -11.76
N GLU A 48 -5.72 -15.12 -11.82
CA GLU A 48 -4.82 -15.67 -10.78
C GLU A 48 -3.48 -14.94 -10.80
N ILE A 49 -2.96 -14.65 -12.00
CA ILE A 49 -1.72 -13.91 -12.17
C ILE A 49 -1.92 -12.46 -11.69
N VAL A 50 -3.00 -11.80 -12.12
CA VAL A 50 -3.31 -10.42 -11.69
C VAL A 50 -3.49 -10.33 -10.18
N SER A 51 -4.20 -11.28 -9.54
CA SER A 51 -4.39 -11.26 -8.08
C SER A 51 -3.08 -11.49 -7.33
N PHE A 52 -2.23 -12.41 -7.81
CA PHE A 52 -0.91 -12.65 -7.23
C PHE A 52 0.02 -11.43 -7.35
N LEU A 53 0.06 -10.79 -8.53
CA LEU A 53 0.80 -9.54 -8.69
C LEU A 53 0.23 -8.43 -7.79
N GLY A 54 -1.09 -8.34 -7.62
CA GLY A 54 -1.73 -7.38 -6.72
C GLY A 54 -1.31 -7.58 -5.26
N ALA A 55 -1.16 -8.83 -4.81
CA ALA A 55 -0.63 -9.14 -3.49
C ALA A 55 0.84 -8.71 -3.33
N LEU A 56 1.68 -8.96 -4.34
CA LEU A 56 3.09 -8.52 -4.34
C LEU A 56 3.21 -6.99 -4.26
N VAL A 57 2.39 -6.28 -5.04
CA VAL A 57 2.33 -4.82 -5.01
C VAL A 57 2.01 -4.31 -3.61
N THR A 58 0.99 -4.90 -2.98
CA THR A 58 0.55 -4.51 -1.64
C THR A 58 1.64 -4.77 -0.60
N ALA A 59 2.22 -5.98 -0.61
CA ALA A 59 3.27 -6.36 0.33
C ALA A 59 4.53 -5.47 0.21
N PHE A 60 4.96 -5.17 -1.02
CA PHE A 60 6.18 -4.40 -1.27
C PHE A 60 6.04 -2.90 -1.06
N SER A 61 4.83 -2.34 -1.23
CA SER A 61 4.56 -0.91 -1.01
C SER A 61 4.28 -0.56 0.46
N LEU A 62 3.79 -1.51 1.25
CA LEU A 62 3.34 -1.27 2.62
C LEU A 62 4.42 -0.66 3.52
N GLY A 63 5.63 -1.21 3.51
CA GLY A 63 6.73 -0.73 4.36
C GLY A 63 7.18 0.70 4.03
N TYR A 64 7.11 1.09 2.76
CA TYR A 64 7.40 2.47 2.35
C TYR A 64 6.26 3.43 2.76
N MET A 65 5.01 3.03 2.53
CA MET A 65 3.82 3.82 2.87
C MET A 65 3.69 4.06 4.37
N GLN A 66 3.95 3.03 5.18
CA GLN A 66 3.88 3.13 6.63
C GLN A 66 4.89 4.13 7.18
N ARG A 67 6.11 4.12 6.65
CA ARG A 67 7.16 5.07 7.02
C ARG A 67 6.89 6.49 6.51
N GLN A 68 6.25 6.62 5.34
CA GLN A 68 5.88 7.92 4.81
C GLN A 68 4.80 8.58 5.70
N LYS A 69 3.85 7.82 6.24
CA LYS A 69 2.85 8.31 7.21
C LYS A 69 3.47 8.88 8.50
N ASP A 70 4.54 8.29 9.02
CA ASP A 70 5.21 8.80 10.25
C ASP A 70 5.71 10.24 10.08
N HIS A 71 6.13 10.63 8.87
CA HIS A 71 6.62 12.00 8.60
C HIS A 71 5.54 12.92 7.98
N ILE A 72 4.54 12.37 7.29
CA ILE A 72 3.50 13.14 6.57
C ILE A 72 2.31 13.52 7.46
N THR A 73 1.96 12.71 8.48
CA THR A 73 0.84 13.01 9.40
C THR A 73 1.03 14.34 10.14
N VAL A 74 2.27 14.84 10.22
CA VAL A 74 2.59 16.05 10.97
C VAL A 74 2.77 17.28 10.08
N ASP A 75 3.42 17.20 8.91
CA ASP A 75 3.80 18.42 8.17
C ASP A 75 2.65 19.07 7.39
N ILE A 76 1.76 18.28 6.78
CA ILE A 76 0.70 18.84 5.91
C ILE A 76 -0.45 19.46 6.72
N LEU A 77 -0.72 18.95 7.93
CA LEU A 77 -1.73 19.51 8.82
C LEU A 77 -1.16 20.56 9.79
N SER A 78 0.10 20.46 10.22
CA SER A 78 0.67 21.43 11.19
C SER A 78 0.98 22.80 10.61
N SER A 79 1.18 22.93 9.28
CA SER A 79 1.31 24.24 8.65
C SER A 79 0.03 25.09 8.75
N ARG A 80 -1.11 24.51 9.17
CA ARG A 80 -2.39 25.23 9.26
C ARG A 80 -3.23 24.98 10.53
N TYR A 81 -2.91 24.03 11.42
CA TYR A 81 -3.73 23.76 12.62
C TYR A 81 -2.94 23.36 13.89
N LEU A 82 -3.41 23.88 15.05
CA LEU A 82 -2.86 23.69 16.40
C LEU A 82 -2.71 22.20 16.82
N GLU A 83 -1.70 21.95 17.68
CA GLU A 83 -1.34 20.66 18.31
C GLU A 83 -2.54 19.81 18.80
N SER A 84 -3.62 20.43 19.28
CA SER A 84 -4.81 19.72 19.78
C SER A 84 -5.54 18.91 18.70
N MET A 85 -5.57 19.36 17.44
CA MET A 85 -6.30 18.65 16.39
C MET A 85 -5.55 17.41 15.90
N ARG A 86 -4.22 17.42 15.99
CA ARG A 86 -3.36 16.26 15.70
C ARG A 86 -3.57 15.14 16.72
N ASN A 87 -3.62 15.47 18.02
CA ASN A 87 -3.90 14.48 19.07
C ASN A 87 -5.32 13.88 18.95
N LEU A 88 -6.30 14.65 18.50
CA LEU A 88 -7.65 14.16 18.26
C LEU A 88 -7.69 13.19 17.06
N LEU A 89 -7.02 13.56 15.96
CA LEU A 89 -6.94 12.72 14.77
C LEU A 89 -6.20 11.40 15.02
N ASP A 90 -5.10 11.42 15.79
CA ASP A 90 -4.40 10.19 16.18
C ASP A 90 -5.29 9.29 17.04
N ARG A 91 -6.00 9.85 18.03
CA ARG A 91 -6.96 9.07 18.86
C ARG A 91 -8.06 8.45 18.01
N ILE A 92 -8.63 9.19 17.07
CA ILE A 92 -9.65 8.67 16.15
C ILE A 92 -9.06 7.55 15.29
N ASN A 93 -7.85 7.74 14.76
CA ASN A 93 -7.19 6.73 13.92
C ASN A 93 -6.95 5.43 14.70
N TYR A 94 -6.46 5.51 15.93
CA TYR A 94 -6.28 4.35 16.80
C TYR A 94 -7.62 3.68 17.16
N LEU A 95 -8.68 4.45 17.43
CA LEU A 95 -10.02 3.92 17.67
C LEU A 95 -10.57 3.18 16.44
N VAL A 96 -10.47 3.80 15.26
CA VAL A 96 -10.92 3.20 14.00
C VAL A 96 -10.14 1.93 13.70
N MET A 97 -8.81 1.94 13.85
CA MET A 97 -8.00 0.73 13.67
C MET A 97 -8.35 -0.37 14.67
N SER A 98 -8.55 -0.02 15.95
CA SER A 98 -8.95 -0.97 16.99
C SER A 98 -10.29 -1.63 16.67
N VAL A 99 -11.29 -0.86 16.24
CA VAL A 99 -12.60 -1.39 15.85
C VAL A 99 -12.50 -2.24 14.59
N PHE A 100 -11.79 -1.77 13.57
CA PHE A 100 -11.68 -2.46 12.29
C PHE A 100 -10.96 -3.81 12.40
N PHE A 101 -9.94 -3.92 13.26
CA PHE A 101 -9.27 -5.20 13.52
C PHE A 101 -10.00 -6.06 14.58
N GLY A 102 -10.71 -5.44 15.53
CA GLY A 102 -11.43 -6.17 16.58
C GLY A 102 -12.68 -6.91 16.06
N VAL A 103 -13.50 -6.24 15.25
CA VAL A 103 -14.80 -6.78 14.80
C VAL A 103 -14.68 -8.08 13.97
N PRO A 104 -13.73 -8.21 13.02
CA PRO A 104 -13.55 -9.46 12.26
C PRO A 104 -12.93 -10.59 13.09
N THR A 105 -12.20 -10.28 14.17
CA THR A 105 -11.49 -11.27 14.99
C THR A 105 -12.39 -11.93 16.04
N LEU A 106 -13.53 -11.31 16.38
CA LEU A 106 -14.51 -11.84 17.34
C LEU A 106 -15.56 -12.78 16.72
N LYS A 107 -15.44 -13.12 15.43
CA LYS A 107 -16.37 -14.00 14.71
C LYS A 107 -15.66 -15.24 14.18
#